data_AF-A0A3G4W991-F1
#
_entry.id   AF-A0A3G4W991-F1
#
_cell.length_a   1.000
_cell.length_b   1.000
_cell.length_c   1.000
_cell.angle_alpha   90.00
_cell.angle_beta   90.00
_cell.angle_gamma   90.00
#
_symmetry.space_group_name_H-M   'P 1'
#
loop_
_entity.id
_entity.type
_entity.pdbx_description
1 polymer ?
#
loop_
_entity_poly.entity_id
_entity_poly.type
_entity_poly.pdbx_seq_one_letter_code
_entity_poly.pdbx_strand_id
1 'polypeptide(L)'
;MRTHHKTAIALAAALLTAAAPVVAQAAPAAERGAAPSACRPANHTAKITSAPASAGHHHYRVTLTAPRGYDPCALAGSPTDVRFSDHGSRTPVTAGRYGDQSAVVTFGPGRPVHFDIQVPGDARQVRADEASFTLRGPDGPIPGASFAEGALMVAPGTLIGPMEQGA
;
A
#
# COMPACT_ATOMS: atom_id res chain seq x y z
N MET A 1 -39.46 -26.95 41.94
CA MET A 1 -40.33 -26.09 42.77
C MET A 1 -40.66 -24.84 41.97
N ARG A 2 -41.96 -24.58 41.76
CA ARG A 2 -42.49 -23.33 41.23
C ARG A 2 -42.50 -22.30 42.36
N THR A 3 -42.15 -21.05 42.05
CA THR A 3 -42.67 -19.89 42.78
C THR A 3 -42.84 -18.74 41.80
N HIS A 4 -44.10 -18.42 41.55
CA HIS A 4 -44.56 -17.25 40.82
C HIS A 4 -44.50 -16.03 41.73
N HIS A 5 -43.98 -14.90 41.25
CA HIS A 5 -44.41 -13.60 41.76
C HIS A 5 -44.66 -12.65 40.59
N LYS A 6 -45.95 -12.34 40.40
CA LYS A 6 -46.46 -11.24 39.58
C LYS A 6 -46.41 -9.98 40.43
N THR A 7 -45.79 -8.93 39.94
CA THR A 7 -45.99 -7.57 40.44
C THR A 7 -46.21 -6.64 39.23
N ALA A 8 -47.45 -6.19 39.10
CA ALA A 8 -47.87 -5.14 38.20
C ALA A 8 -47.82 -3.82 38.98
N ILE A 9 -47.15 -2.79 38.46
CA ILE A 9 -47.29 -1.42 38.99
C ILE A 9 -47.32 -0.41 37.83
N ALA A 10 -48.51 0.19 37.73
CA ALA A 10 -48.94 1.52 37.28
C ALA A 10 -48.09 2.38 36.31
N LEU A 11 -48.82 2.87 35.29
CA LEU A 11 -48.54 4.03 34.46
C LEU A 11 -48.30 5.31 35.29
N ALA A 12 -47.34 6.12 34.85
CA ALA A 12 -47.38 7.56 35.01
C ALA A 12 -46.87 8.22 33.73
N ALA A 13 -47.80 8.77 32.95
CA ALA A 13 -47.51 9.72 31.89
C ALA A 13 -47.23 11.09 32.54
N ALA A 14 -46.07 11.66 32.25
CA ALA A 14 -45.79 13.08 32.50
C ALA A 14 -45.27 13.69 31.19
N LEU A 15 -46.18 14.37 30.49
CA LEU A 15 -45.86 15.30 29.42
C LEU A 15 -45.29 16.56 30.05
N LEU A 16 -44.01 16.83 29.83
CA LEU A 16 -43.38 18.12 30.10
C LEU A 16 -42.93 18.69 28.76
N THR A 17 -43.81 19.48 28.13
CA THR A 17 -43.46 20.35 27.02
C THR A 17 -42.73 21.58 27.57
N ALA A 18 -41.42 21.46 27.73
CA ALA A 18 -40.54 22.62 27.91
C ALA A 18 -40.05 23.07 26.53
N ALA A 19 -40.63 24.14 26.00
CA ALA A 19 -40.08 24.84 24.84
C ALA A 19 -38.84 25.63 25.29
N ALA A 20 -37.68 24.96 25.29
CA ALA A 20 -36.39 25.64 25.35
C ALA A 20 -36.03 26.14 23.94
N PRO A 21 -35.49 27.36 23.77
CA PRO A 21 -34.91 27.75 22.49
C PRO A 21 -33.75 26.80 22.20
N VAL A 22 -33.93 25.94 21.20
CA VAL A 22 -32.85 25.14 20.63
C VAL A 22 -31.93 26.13 19.92
N VAL A 23 -30.95 26.65 20.65
CA VAL A 23 -29.79 27.28 20.01
C VAL A 23 -29.12 26.13 19.28
N ALA A 24 -29.22 26.13 17.94
CA ALA A 24 -28.48 25.19 17.12
C ALA A 24 -26.99 25.42 17.36
N GLN A 25 -26.42 24.70 18.31
CA GLN A 25 -24.98 24.56 18.43
C GLN A 25 -24.54 23.80 17.18
N ALA A 26 -24.02 24.54 16.21
CA ALA A 26 -23.18 23.96 15.18
C ALA A 26 -22.06 23.23 15.92
N ALA A 27 -22.11 21.89 15.92
CA ALA A 27 -20.96 21.11 16.32
C ALA A 27 -19.78 21.64 15.48
N PRO A 28 -18.61 21.89 16.08
CA PRO A 28 -17.43 22.18 15.27
C PRO A 28 -17.35 21.05 14.26
N ALA A 29 -17.20 21.39 12.97
CA ALA A 29 -16.86 20.38 11.98
C ALA A 29 -15.66 19.65 12.58
N ALA A 30 -15.82 18.36 12.90
CA ALA A 30 -14.68 17.56 13.25
C ALA A 30 -13.68 17.80 12.12
N GLU A 31 -12.54 18.43 12.44
CA GLU A 31 -11.44 18.47 11.51
C GLU A 31 -11.31 17.04 11.05
N ARG A 32 -11.62 16.78 9.77
CA ARG A 32 -11.36 15.47 9.20
C ARG A 32 -9.87 15.32 9.40
N GLY A 33 -9.46 14.50 10.36
CA GLY A 33 -8.05 14.30 10.67
C GLY A 33 -7.30 14.07 9.36
N ALA A 34 -6.09 14.62 9.24
CA ALA A 34 -5.28 14.48 8.03
C ALA A 34 -5.35 13.04 7.50
N ALA A 35 -5.63 12.89 6.21
CA ALA A 35 -5.87 11.57 5.67
C ALA A 35 -4.58 10.74 5.79
N PRO A 36 -4.68 9.42 6.01
CA PRO A 36 -3.47 8.63 6.18
C PRO A 36 -2.67 8.61 4.88
N SER A 37 -1.34 8.60 5.00
CA SER A 37 -0.44 8.63 3.84
C SER A 37 -0.60 7.39 2.94
N ALA A 38 -0.62 7.60 1.63
CA ALA A 38 -0.64 6.55 0.61
C ALA A 38 0.60 5.62 0.67
N CYS A 39 1.73 6.10 1.18
CA CYS A 39 2.98 5.35 1.26
C CYS A 39 2.97 4.25 2.34
N ARG A 40 1.97 4.21 3.21
CA ARG A 40 1.83 3.12 4.17
C ARG A 40 1.45 1.84 3.41
N PRO A 41 2.05 0.67 3.71
CA PRO A 41 1.79 -0.57 2.96
C PRO A 41 0.31 -0.94 2.82
N ALA A 42 -0.50 -0.71 3.86
CA ALA A 42 -1.93 -1.01 3.83
C ALA A 42 -2.78 -0.04 2.99
N ASN A 43 -2.19 1.06 2.49
CA ASN A 43 -2.90 2.15 1.83
C ASN A 43 -2.66 2.19 0.32
N HIS A 44 -2.01 1.17 -0.24
CA HIS A 44 -1.84 1.00 -1.67
C HIS A 44 -1.81 -0.48 -2.06
N THR A 45 -1.94 -0.72 -3.36
CA THR A 45 -1.72 -2.03 -3.97
C THR A 45 -0.53 -1.94 -4.91
N ALA A 46 0.24 -3.02 -5.03
CA ALA A 46 1.27 -3.14 -6.05
C ALA A 46 1.03 -4.40 -6.92
N LYS A 47 1.24 -4.28 -8.23
CA LYS A 47 1.06 -5.38 -9.18
C LYS A 47 2.25 -5.50 -10.11
N ILE A 48 2.65 -6.75 -10.36
CA ILE A 48 3.75 -7.11 -11.25
C ILE A 48 3.17 -7.48 -12.61
N THR A 49 3.70 -6.86 -13.66
CA THR A 49 3.36 -7.17 -15.05
C THR A 49 4.63 -7.33 -15.87
N SER A 50 4.64 -8.23 -16.86
CA SER A 50 5.73 -8.30 -17.83
C SER A 50 5.79 -7.04 -18.68
N ALA A 51 6.99 -6.52 -18.91
CA ALA A 51 7.27 -5.43 -19.84
C ALA A 51 8.04 -5.97 -21.07
N PRO A 52 8.09 -5.22 -22.19
CA PRO A 52 8.86 -5.63 -23.36
C PRO A 52 10.32 -5.93 -22.99
N ALA A 53 10.81 -7.12 -23.35
CA ALA A 53 12.19 -7.51 -23.11
C ALA A 53 13.17 -6.68 -23.96
N SER A 54 14.39 -6.50 -23.46
CA SER A 54 15.51 -5.95 -24.24
C SER A 54 16.54 -7.04 -24.51
N ALA A 55 17.50 -6.77 -25.40
CA ALA A 55 18.63 -7.68 -25.58
C ALA A 55 19.32 -7.93 -24.23
N GLY A 56 19.36 -9.19 -23.80
CA GLY A 56 20.00 -9.61 -22.55
C GLY A 56 19.12 -9.59 -21.29
N HIS A 57 17.91 -9.01 -21.31
CA HIS A 57 17.08 -8.90 -20.11
C HIS A 57 15.59 -9.15 -20.34
N HIS A 58 14.98 -9.88 -19.40
CA HIS A 58 13.54 -9.84 -19.19
C HIS A 58 13.21 -8.65 -18.29
N HIS A 59 12.12 -7.95 -18.61
CA HIS A 59 11.68 -6.79 -17.87
C HIS A 59 10.32 -7.06 -17.24
N TYR A 60 10.16 -6.63 -16.00
CA TYR A 60 8.90 -6.59 -15.30
C TYR A 60 8.70 -5.18 -14.74
N ARG A 61 7.45 -4.77 -14.63
CA ARG A 61 7.05 -3.52 -14.02
C ARG A 61 6.24 -3.80 -12.78
N VAL A 62 6.59 -3.11 -11.69
CA VAL A 62 5.79 -3.10 -10.47
C VAL A 62 5.07 -1.77 -10.38
N THR A 63 3.76 -1.78 -10.56
CA THR A 63 2.92 -0.56 -10.51
C THR A 63 2.25 -0.44 -9.16
N LEU A 64 2.44 0.70 -8.48
CA LEU A 64 1.78 1.04 -7.22
C LEU A 64 0.59 1.97 -7.49
N THR A 65 -0.54 1.67 -6.86
CA THR A 65 -1.76 2.47 -6.95
C THR A 65 -2.36 2.69 -5.57
N ALA A 66 -2.69 3.93 -5.24
CA ALA A 66 -3.43 4.28 -4.03
C ALA A 66 -4.89 4.63 -4.40
N PRO A 67 -5.89 4.11 -3.67
CA PRO A 67 -7.27 4.53 -3.84
C PRO A 67 -7.50 5.94 -3.28
N ARG A 68 -8.67 6.52 -3.55
CA ARG A 68 -9.07 7.82 -3.00
C ARG A 68 -9.18 7.77 -1.47
N GLY A 69 -8.99 8.91 -0.81
CA GLY A 69 -9.10 9.02 0.65
C GLY A 69 -7.77 8.88 1.40
N TYR A 70 -6.65 8.82 0.68
CA TYR A 70 -5.29 8.87 1.23
C TYR A 70 -4.54 10.12 0.79
N ASP A 71 -3.69 10.64 1.66
CA ASP A 71 -2.85 11.79 1.34
C ASP A 71 -1.64 11.36 0.50
N PRO A 72 -1.29 12.13 -0.56
CA PRO A 72 -0.08 11.89 -1.34
C PRO A 72 1.19 11.92 -0.48
N CYS A 73 2.24 11.29 -0.98
CA CYS A 73 3.55 11.24 -0.32
C CYS A 73 4.68 11.23 -1.35
N ALA A 74 5.89 11.56 -0.90
CA ALA A 74 7.09 11.51 -1.71
C ALA A 74 7.79 10.14 -1.58
N LEU A 75 8.20 9.60 -2.71
CA LEU A 75 9.05 8.41 -2.82
C LEU A 75 10.35 8.78 -3.52
N ALA A 76 11.45 8.13 -3.17
CA ALA A 76 12.78 8.44 -3.69
C ALA A 76 13.61 7.20 -3.99
N GLY A 77 14.28 7.20 -5.14
CA GLY A 77 15.16 6.11 -5.58
C GLY A 77 14.47 4.76 -5.67
N SER A 78 15.23 3.65 -5.58
CA SER A 78 14.68 2.29 -5.66
C SER A 78 14.19 1.80 -4.28
N PRO A 79 13.17 0.93 -4.24
CA PRO A 79 12.82 0.18 -3.04
C PRO A 79 14.03 -0.57 -2.45
N THR A 80 13.99 -0.84 -1.14
CA THR A 80 14.99 -1.64 -0.42
C THR A 80 14.42 -2.96 0.06
N ASP A 81 15.29 -3.83 0.57
CA ASP A 81 14.91 -5.10 1.19
C ASP A 81 14.06 -6.00 0.29
N VAL A 82 14.26 -5.89 -1.02
CA VAL A 82 13.49 -6.63 -2.01
C VAL A 82 13.73 -8.12 -1.87
N ARG A 83 12.65 -8.88 -1.70
CA ARG A 83 12.65 -10.34 -1.59
C ARG A 83 11.55 -10.92 -2.44
N PHE A 84 11.86 -12.03 -3.10
CA PHE A 84 10.91 -12.74 -3.95
C PHE A 84 10.43 -14.04 -3.30
N SER A 85 9.19 -14.40 -3.57
CA SER A 85 8.54 -15.62 -3.11
C SER A 85 7.78 -16.29 -4.25
N ASP A 86 7.64 -17.61 -4.17
CA ASP A 86 6.75 -18.42 -4.99
C ASP A 86 5.81 -19.16 -4.05
N HIS A 87 4.52 -18.81 -4.06
CA HIS A 87 3.50 -19.39 -3.18
C HIS A 87 3.90 -19.37 -1.69
N GLY A 88 4.46 -18.24 -1.24
CA GLY A 88 4.92 -18.03 0.13
C GLY A 88 6.31 -18.61 0.45
N SER A 89 6.94 -19.33 -0.47
CA SER A 89 8.29 -19.86 -0.31
C SER A 89 9.32 -18.89 -0.86
N ARG A 90 10.23 -18.41 0.00
CA ARG A 90 11.25 -17.42 -0.39
C ARG A 90 12.26 -18.01 -1.40
N THR A 91 12.54 -17.26 -2.46
CA THR A 91 13.62 -17.60 -3.41
C THR A 91 14.99 -17.15 -2.87
N PRO A 92 16.10 -17.81 -3.26
CA PRO A 92 17.44 -17.45 -2.80
C PRO A 92 18.04 -16.25 -3.56
N VAL A 93 17.26 -15.53 -4.38
CA VAL A 93 17.76 -14.43 -5.21
C VAL A 93 17.83 -13.15 -4.39
N THR A 94 19.01 -12.50 -4.45
CA THR A 94 19.22 -11.14 -3.94
C THR A 94 19.25 -10.18 -5.12
N ALA A 95 18.47 -9.11 -5.04
CA ALA A 95 18.43 -8.09 -6.08
C ALA A 95 19.44 -6.96 -5.81
N GLY A 96 20.07 -6.48 -6.88
CA GLY A 96 20.82 -5.22 -6.89
C GLY A 96 19.91 -4.02 -7.18
N ARG A 97 20.52 -2.85 -7.34
CA ARG A 97 19.83 -1.63 -7.79
C ARG A 97 20.52 -1.05 -9.01
N TYR A 98 19.77 -0.36 -9.86
CA TYR A 98 20.30 0.40 -10.99
C TYR A 98 19.61 1.75 -11.10
N GLY A 99 20.12 2.59 -12.00
CA GLY A 99 19.53 3.90 -12.29
C GLY A 99 19.80 4.93 -11.19
N ASP A 100 19.32 6.15 -11.43
CA ASP A 100 19.49 7.28 -10.53
C ASP A 100 18.67 7.11 -9.24
N GLN A 101 19.34 7.12 -8.09
CA GLN A 101 18.71 6.94 -6.79
C GLN A 101 18.26 8.27 -6.14
N SER A 102 18.48 9.40 -6.80
CA SER A 102 18.18 10.74 -6.28
C SER A 102 16.80 11.28 -6.68
N ALA A 103 16.19 10.69 -7.73
CA ALA A 103 14.90 11.13 -8.23
C ALA A 103 13.80 10.98 -7.17
N VAL A 104 12.97 12.01 -7.04
CA VAL A 104 11.82 12.05 -6.15
C VAL A 104 10.54 12.10 -6.98
N VAL A 105 9.62 11.19 -6.68
CA VAL A 105 8.29 11.15 -7.28
C VAL A 105 7.24 11.32 -6.21
N THR A 106 6.09 11.85 -6.60
CA THR A 106 4.95 11.99 -5.69
C THR A 106 3.90 10.94 -6.04
N PHE A 107 3.66 10.04 -5.10
CA PHE A 107 2.69 8.95 -5.17
C PHE A 107 1.41 9.32 -4.43
N GLY A 108 0.26 8.94 -4.98
CA GLY A 108 -1.03 9.15 -4.31
C GLY A 108 -2.23 8.81 -5.19
N PRO A 109 -3.45 9.16 -4.74
CA PRO A 109 -4.67 8.88 -5.49
C PRO A 109 -4.63 9.50 -6.89
N GLY A 110 -4.89 8.68 -7.92
CA GLY A 110 -4.86 9.11 -9.32
C GLY A 110 -3.47 9.40 -9.88
N ARG A 111 -2.40 9.11 -9.12
CA ARG A 111 -1.00 9.35 -9.49
C ARG A 111 -0.21 8.07 -9.24
N PRO A 112 -0.43 7.02 -10.06
CA PRO A 112 0.32 5.78 -9.94
C PRO A 112 1.79 6.05 -10.22
N VAL A 113 2.62 5.22 -9.60
CA VAL A 113 4.07 5.20 -9.79
C VAL A 113 4.49 3.77 -10.06
N HIS A 114 5.66 3.56 -10.63
CA HIS A 114 6.19 2.23 -10.85
C HIS A 114 7.69 2.17 -10.61
N PHE A 115 8.21 0.96 -10.49
CA PHE A 115 9.63 0.68 -10.66
C PHE A 115 9.76 -0.58 -11.51
N ASP A 116 10.85 -0.66 -12.27
CA ASP A 116 11.11 -1.78 -13.16
C ASP A 116 12.10 -2.77 -12.52
N ILE A 117 11.95 -4.04 -12.88
CA ILE A 117 12.79 -5.16 -12.48
C ILE A 117 13.44 -5.71 -13.74
N GLN A 118 14.77 -5.71 -13.79
CA GLN A 118 15.54 -6.31 -14.88
C GLN A 118 16.12 -7.65 -14.45
N VAL A 119 15.91 -8.67 -15.27
CA VAL A 119 16.36 -10.04 -14.98
C VAL A 119 17.25 -10.50 -16.13
N PRO A 120 18.51 -10.91 -15.87
CA PRO A 120 19.40 -11.42 -16.91
C PRO A 120 18.78 -12.60 -17.66
N GLY A 121 18.78 -12.54 -18.98
CA GLY A 121 18.17 -13.56 -19.85
C GLY A 121 18.99 -14.86 -19.98
N ASP A 122 20.29 -14.80 -19.72
CA ASP A 122 21.24 -15.91 -19.81
C ASP A 122 21.42 -16.67 -18.50
N ALA A 123 20.92 -16.14 -17.40
CA ALA A 123 21.03 -16.75 -16.08
C ALA A 123 19.98 -17.86 -15.86
N ARG A 124 20.29 -18.79 -14.94
CA ARG A 124 19.31 -19.79 -14.49
C ARG A 124 18.21 -19.11 -13.67
N GLN A 125 17.05 -18.94 -14.30
CA GLN A 125 15.89 -18.29 -13.69
C GLN A 125 15.07 -19.26 -12.82
N VAL A 126 14.47 -18.71 -11.76
CA VAL A 126 13.48 -19.38 -10.91
C VAL A 126 12.19 -18.58 -10.91
N ARG A 127 11.06 -19.25 -10.69
CA ARG A 127 9.75 -18.61 -10.63
C ARG A 127 9.57 -17.87 -9.31
N ALA A 128 8.76 -16.82 -9.37
CA ALA A 128 8.18 -16.12 -8.25
C ALA A 128 6.76 -15.64 -8.63
N ASP A 129 5.93 -15.38 -7.63
CA ASP A 129 4.59 -14.78 -7.78
C ASP A 129 4.40 -13.54 -6.90
N GLU A 130 5.38 -13.22 -6.05
CA GLU A 130 5.35 -12.07 -5.16
C GLU A 130 6.74 -11.44 -4.99
N ALA A 131 6.76 -10.11 -4.88
CA ALA A 131 7.91 -9.34 -4.42
C ALA A 131 7.52 -8.51 -3.18
N SER A 132 8.19 -8.74 -2.06
CA SER A 132 8.11 -7.86 -0.87
C SER A 132 9.23 -6.84 -0.90
N PHE A 133 8.95 -5.62 -0.49
CA PHE A 133 9.91 -4.51 -0.54
C PHE A 133 9.57 -3.41 0.47
N THR A 134 10.59 -2.64 0.85
CA THR A 134 10.46 -1.45 1.68
C THR A 134 10.52 -0.21 0.77
N LEU A 135 9.49 0.63 0.83
CA LEU A 135 9.48 1.91 0.12
C LEU A 135 10.48 2.88 0.76
N ARG A 136 10.98 3.83 -0.02
CA ARG A 136 11.89 4.87 0.47
C ARG A 136 11.31 6.25 0.15
N GLY A 137 11.30 7.13 1.14
CA GLY A 137 11.05 8.56 0.96
C GLY A 137 12.37 9.34 0.86
N PRO A 138 12.31 10.66 0.66
CA PRO A 138 13.50 11.51 0.61
C PRO A 138 14.39 11.39 1.86
N ASP A 139 13.77 11.18 3.03
CA ASP A 139 14.45 11.07 4.33
C ASP A 139 14.91 9.64 4.68
N GLY A 140 14.71 8.67 3.79
CA GLY A 140 15.11 7.27 3.99
C GLY A 140 13.96 6.26 3.91
N PRO A 141 14.17 5.02 4.36
CA PRO A 141 13.17 3.95 4.28
C PRO A 141 11.89 4.30 5.05
N ILE A 142 10.74 4.05 4.43
CA ILE A 142 9.42 4.19 5.04
C ILE A 142 9.12 2.87 5.76
N PRO A 143 8.82 2.88 7.07
CA PRO A 143 8.61 1.65 7.82
C PRO A 143 7.48 0.77 7.26
N GLY A 144 7.77 -0.52 7.16
CA GLY A 144 6.82 -1.55 6.74
C GLY A 144 7.15 -2.13 5.36
N ALA A 145 6.79 -3.41 5.19
CA ALA A 145 6.93 -4.10 3.91
C ALA A 145 5.65 -3.94 3.09
N SER A 146 5.81 -3.56 1.82
CA SER A 146 4.77 -3.60 0.80
C SER A 146 4.96 -4.86 -0.05
N PHE A 147 3.90 -5.30 -0.71
CA PHE A 147 3.87 -6.55 -1.47
C PHE A 147 3.32 -6.28 -2.86
N ALA A 148 4.05 -6.72 -3.88
CA ALA A 148 3.59 -6.73 -5.25
C ALA A 148 3.33 -8.16 -5.68
N GLU A 149 2.16 -8.39 -6.27
CA GLU A 149 1.73 -9.71 -6.75
C GLU A 149 1.75 -9.77 -8.27
N GLY A 150 2.18 -10.89 -8.81
CA GLY A 150 2.14 -11.21 -10.22
C GLY A 150 3.27 -12.14 -10.62
N ALA A 151 3.06 -12.91 -11.69
CA ALA A 151 4.05 -13.88 -12.14
C ALA A 151 5.31 -13.18 -12.66
N LEU A 152 6.47 -13.61 -12.16
CA LEU A 152 7.76 -13.20 -12.66
C LEU A 152 8.80 -14.32 -12.58
N MET A 153 9.86 -14.14 -13.34
CA MET A 153 11.08 -14.93 -13.21
C MET A 153 12.14 -14.06 -12.54
N VAL A 154 12.99 -14.66 -11.71
CA VAL A 154 14.12 -13.98 -11.08
C VAL A 154 15.37 -14.83 -11.16
N ALA A 155 16.53 -14.19 -11.18
CA ALA A 155 17.83 -14.86 -11.27
C ALA A 155 18.91 -14.06 -10.53
N PRO A 156 20.07 -14.69 -10.20
CA PRO A 156 21.26 -13.93 -9.81
C PRO A 156 21.55 -12.81 -10.82
N GLY A 157 21.80 -11.60 -10.31
CA GLY A 157 21.95 -10.41 -11.15
C GLY A 157 20.64 -9.68 -11.47
N THR A 158 19.51 -10.04 -10.86
CA THR A 158 18.28 -9.24 -10.91
C THR A 158 18.52 -7.84 -10.34
N LEU A 159 18.04 -6.79 -11.02
CA LEU A 159 18.23 -5.39 -10.63
C LEU A 159 16.88 -4.67 -10.50
N ILE A 160 16.77 -3.80 -9.49
CA ILE A 160 15.60 -2.98 -9.20
C ILE A 160 15.87 -1.52 -9.57
N GLY A 161 14.99 -0.92 -10.36
CA GLY A 161 15.07 0.47 -10.79
C GLY A 161 14.51 1.45 -9.77
N PRO A 162 14.73 2.76 -9.97
CA PRO A 162 14.15 3.79 -9.13
C PRO A 162 12.64 3.91 -9.35
N MET A 163 11.95 4.58 -8.42
CA MET A 163 10.55 4.95 -8.59
C MET A 163 10.40 5.99 -9.69
N GLU A 164 9.47 5.75 -10.62
CA GLU A 164 9.12 6.61 -11.73
C GLU A 164 7.63 6.95 -11.71
N GLN A 165 7.29 8.09 -12.34
CA GLN A 165 5.89 8.50 -12.46
C GLN A 165 5.16 7.72 -13.55
N GLY A 166 3.90 7.36 -13.29
CA GLY A 166 3.03 6.67 -14.24
C GLY A 166 2.87 5.18 -13.96
N ALA A 167 2.07 4.52 -14.81
CA ALA A 167 1.85 3.07 -14.84
C ALA A 167 2.39 2.50 -16.16
#